data_AF-A0A836YZF5-F1
#
_entry.id   AF-A0A836YZF5-F1
#
_cell.length_a   1.000
_cell.length_b   1.000
_cell.length_c   1.000
_cell.angle_alpha   90.00
_cell.angle_beta   90.00
_cell.angle_gamma   90.00
#
_symmetry.space_group_name_H-M   'P 1'
#
loop_
_entity.id
_entity.type
_entity.pdbx_description
1 polymer ?
#
loop_
_entity_poly.entity_id
_entity_poly.type
_entity_poly.pdbx_seq_one_letter_code
_entity_poly.pdbx_strand_id
1 'polypeptide(L)'
;MAKTYYSVLTTYGSQLFANAMTNRQAVNIAHFAVGDGNGRAVQPDSTRTSLVREVHKASISAVSRDPRNNRQVIFELTLPENVGGFWIREMGIFDNAGRLVAIANCPDTYKPRLEEGSGKIQVLRMILLVSSSDAVTLKVDDTVIFVTRGQFTPKTITANSINGFDDTGHSHAIDTATTSRKGITQLTNDTGLDSEVLALTAKAGKSIAQSVAQLQVNTNNALNQKVNKTDISNAVNSTSQTTVASSQAVKTAYDLANSKYTAQDASPTQKGLVQLANNLTTDDATKALTAAQGKALKDKIDGLEIGGRNLIKNSRLLNGTNHWTVIGGQDLRNGIAVL
;
A
#
# COMPACT_ATOMS: atom_id res chain seq x y z
N MET A 1 -48.13 -32.99 37.14
CA MET A 1 -48.57 -34.15 36.34
C MET A 1 -47.46 -35.19 36.38
N ALA A 2 -47.75 -36.45 36.73
CA ALA A 2 -46.75 -37.51 36.69
C ALA A 2 -46.27 -37.69 35.23
N LYS A 3 -44.95 -37.75 35.01
CA LYS A 3 -44.40 -37.98 33.68
C LYS A 3 -44.72 -39.42 33.25
N THR A 4 -45.28 -39.61 32.06
CA THR A 4 -45.62 -40.94 31.52
C THR A 4 -44.38 -41.83 31.33
N TYR A 5 -43.26 -41.22 30.95
CA TYR A 5 -41.97 -41.89 30.80
C TYR A 5 -40.91 -41.20 31.63
N TYR A 6 -40.16 -41.99 32.39
CA TYR A 6 -39.18 -41.50 33.34
C TYR A 6 -38.13 -42.58 33.62
N SER A 7 -37.07 -42.14 34.27
CA SER A 7 -35.97 -42.99 34.72
C SER A 7 -35.82 -42.82 36.23
N VAL A 8 -35.35 -43.87 36.89
CA VAL A 8 -35.12 -43.93 38.33
C VAL A 8 -33.78 -44.60 38.58
N LEU A 9 -33.01 -44.02 39.50
CA LEU A 9 -31.82 -44.68 40.04
C LEU A 9 -32.26 -45.82 40.95
N THR A 10 -31.63 -46.98 40.80
CA THR A 10 -31.86 -48.08 41.73
C THR A 10 -31.31 -47.71 43.11
N THR A 11 -31.68 -48.45 44.16
CA THR A 11 -31.07 -48.31 45.49
C THR A 11 -29.55 -48.44 45.39
N TYR A 12 -29.08 -49.41 44.60
CA TYR A 12 -27.67 -49.59 44.30
C TYR A 12 -27.07 -48.40 43.56
N GLY A 13 -27.71 -47.94 42.48
CA GLY A 13 -27.21 -46.80 41.71
C GLY A 13 -27.11 -45.52 42.54
N SER A 14 -28.12 -45.26 43.37
CA SER A 14 -28.12 -44.12 44.30
C SER A 14 -26.94 -44.19 45.28
N GLN A 15 -26.65 -45.37 45.84
CA GLN A 15 -25.49 -45.59 46.72
C GLN A 15 -24.16 -45.45 45.96
N LEU A 16 -24.08 -45.97 44.73
CA LEU A 16 -22.90 -45.90 43.88
C LEU A 16 -22.54 -44.43 43.58
N PHE A 17 -23.52 -43.63 43.15
CA PHE A 17 -23.32 -42.20 42.93
C PHE A 17 -23.03 -41.44 44.23
N ALA A 18 -23.66 -41.80 45.36
CA ALA A 18 -23.37 -41.19 46.65
C ALA A 18 -21.93 -41.44 47.12
N ASN A 19 -21.46 -42.69 47.02
CA ASN A 19 -20.09 -43.06 47.38
C ASN A 19 -19.05 -42.41 46.47
N ALA A 20 -19.34 -42.32 45.18
CA ALA A 20 -18.48 -41.63 44.22
C ALA A 20 -18.32 -40.14 44.54
N MET A 21 -19.39 -39.47 45.00
CA MET A 21 -19.33 -38.08 45.48
C MET A 21 -18.44 -37.93 46.71
N THR A 22 -18.67 -38.75 47.73
CA THR A 22 -17.92 -38.68 48.99
C THR A 22 -16.43 -38.91 48.76
N ASN A 23 -16.07 -39.84 47.88
CA ASN A 23 -14.69 -40.25 47.65
C ASN A 23 -14.03 -39.55 46.44
N ARG A 24 -14.73 -38.64 45.75
CA ARG A 24 -14.29 -38.02 44.47
C ARG A 24 -13.79 -39.06 43.44
N GLN A 25 -14.47 -40.19 43.36
CA GLN A 25 -14.12 -41.30 42.46
C GLN A 25 -15.05 -41.33 41.24
N ALA A 26 -14.49 -41.70 40.09
CA ALA A 26 -15.26 -41.90 38.87
C ALA A 26 -16.22 -43.10 39.01
N VAL A 27 -17.47 -42.94 38.53
CA VAL A 27 -18.41 -44.06 38.41
C VAL A 27 -18.16 -44.75 37.07
N ASN A 28 -17.80 -46.03 37.10
CA ASN A 28 -17.57 -46.82 35.89
C ASN A 28 -18.87 -47.48 35.44
N ILE A 29 -19.55 -46.85 34.49
CA ILE A 29 -20.71 -47.41 33.81
C ILE A 29 -20.25 -48.04 32.50
N ALA A 30 -20.63 -49.29 32.26
CA ALA A 30 -20.12 -50.07 31.13
C ALA A 30 -21.21 -50.38 30.09
N HIS A 31 -22.41 -50.78 30.53
CA HIS A 31 -23.39 -51.36 29.62
C HIS A 31 -24.74 -50.65 29.66
N PHE A 32 -25.36 -50.59 28.50
CA PHE A 32 -26.75 -50.21 28.31
C PHE A 32 -27.51 -51.45 27.84
N ALA A 33 -28.60 -51.79 28.53
CA ALA A 33 -29.48 -52.86 28.10
C ALA A 33 -30.89 -52.36 27.83
N VAL A 34 -31.59 -53.09 26.98
CA VAL A 34 -32.99 -52.90 26.65
C VAL A 34 -33.76 -54.17 26.94
N GLY A 35 -35.02 -54.01 27.33
CA GLY A 35 -35.92 -55.11 27.59
C GLY A 35 -37.29 -54.88 26.99
N ASP A 36 -38.03 -55.97 26.78
CA ASP A 36 -39.38 -55.94 26.23
C ASP A 36 -40.47 -56.02 27.32
N GLY A 37 -40.09 -55.96 28.60
CA GLY A 37 -41.01 -56.00 29.72
C GLY A 37 -41.82 -57.28 29.85
N ASN A 38 -41.38 -58.38 29.23
CA ASN A 38 -42.16 -59.62 29.07
C ASN A 38 -43.52 -59.36 28.39
N GLY A 39 -43.53 -58.46 27.40
CA GLY A 39 -44.71 -58.08 26.63
C GLY A 39 -45.63 -57.05 27.30
N ARG A 40 -45.24 -56.49 28.46
CA ARG A 40 -46.04 -55.50 29.20
C ARG A 40 -45.26 -54.21 29.44
N ALA A 41 -45.99 -53.11 29.64
CA ALA A 41 -45.39 -51.85 30.05
C ALA A 41 -44.74 -51.99 31.44
N VAL A 42 -43.50 -51.54 31.58
CA VAL A 42 -42.74 -51.60 32.83
C VAL A 42 -42.83 -50.25 33.54
N GLN A 43 -43.10 -50.28 34.85
CA GLN A 43 -42.95 -49.11 35.71
C GLN A 43 -41.57 -49.14 36.37
N PRO A 44 -40.71 -48.12 36.16
CA PRO A 44 -39.41 -48.03 36.81
C PRO A 44 -39.54 -48.03 38.34
N ASP A 45 -38.84 -48.94 39.00
CA ASP A 45 -38.80 -49.04 40.46
C ASP A 45 -37.34 -49.05 40.94
N SER A 46 -37.05 -48.21 41.93
CA SER A 46 -35.73 -48.11 42.56
C SER A 46 -35.25 -49.40 43.21
N THR A 47 -36.13 -50.31 43.62
CA THR A 47 -35.73 -51.56 44.28
C THR A 47 -35.23 -52.64 43.30
N ARG A 48 -35.36 -52.40 41.99
CA ARG A 48 -34.98 -53.35 40.95
C ARG A 48 -33.48 -53.58 40.92
N THR A 49 -33.10 -54.85 40.74
CA THR A 49 -31.71 -55.29 40.53
C THR A 49 -31.44 -55.77 39.11
N SER A 50 -32.50 -55.99 38.32
CA SER A 50 -32.46 -56.39 36.90
C SER A 50 -33.67 -55.84 36.14
N LEU A 51 -33.57 -55.84 34.81
CA LEU A 51 -34.73 -55.62 33.93
C LEU A 51 -35.76 -56.76 34.10
N VAL A 52 -37.02 -56.51 33.74
CA VAL A 52 -38.08 -57.54 33.74
C VAL A 52 -37.74 -58.65 32.76
N ARG A 53 -37.33 -58.28 31.53
CA ARG A 53 -36.78 -59.22 30.56
C ARG A 53 -35.81 -58.50 29.64
N GLU A 54 -34.52 -58.67 29.89
CA GLU A 54 -33.46 -58.18 29.01
C GLU A 54 -33.52 -58.90 27.65
N VAL A 55 -33.48 -58.14 26.57
CA VAL A 55 -33.48 -58.67 25.19
C VAL A 55 -32.20 -58.35 24.45
N HIS A 56 -31.52 -57.28 24.83
CA HIS A 56 -30.23 -56.91 24.28
C HIS A 56 -29.45 -56.06 25.26
N LYS A 57 -28.13 -56.27 25.32
CA LYS A 57 -27.19 -55.52 26.14
C LYS A 57 -25.91 -55.30 25.33
N ALA A 58 -25.43 -54.06 25.36
CA ALA A 58 -24.19 -53.68 24.71
C ALA A 58 -23.46 -52.62 25.54
N SER A 59 -22.23 -52.33 25.17
CA SER A 59 -21.50 -51.19 25.70
C SER A 59 -22.24 -49.89 25.39
N ILE A 60 -22.17 -48.93 26.31
CA ILE A 60 -22.75 -47.60 26.08
C ILE A 60 -22.08 -46.94 24.89
N SER A 61 -22.88 -46.42 23.97
CA SER A 61 -22.37 -45.79 22.73
C SER A 61 -21.91 -44.36 22.96
N ALA A 62 -22.58 -43.61 23.84
CA ALA A 62 -22.16 -42.27 24.24
C ALA A 62 -22.71 -41.90 25.62
N VAL A 63 -21.95 -41.07 26.33
CA VAL A 63 -22.38 -40.41 27.55
C VAL A 63 -22.18 -38.91 27.38
N SER A 64 -23.21 -38.12 27.62
CA SER A 64 -23.11 -36.66 27.57
C SER A 64 -23.84 -36.03 28.75
N ARG A 65 -23.48 -34.80 29.08
CA ARG A 65 -24.23 -33.98 30.03
C ARG A 65 -25.09 -33.01 29.25
N ASP A 66 -26.31 -32.74 29.73
CA ASP A 66 -27.17 -31.75 29.07
C ASP A 66 -26.54 -30.34 29.23
N PRO A 67 -26.21 -29.64 28.13
CA PRO A 67 -25.62 -28.31 28.18
C PRO A 67 -26.49 -27.26 28.88
N ARG A 68 -27.81 -27.47 28.92
CA ARG A 68 -28.79 -26.57 29.56
C ARG A 68 -29.04 -26.93 31.02
N ASN A 69 -28.72 -28.16 31.43
CA ASN A 69 -28.87 -28.63 32.79
C ASN A 69 -27.80 -29.67 33.15
N ASN A 70 -26.70 -29.20 33.73
CA ASN A 70 -25.54 -30.02 34.10
C ASN A 70 -25.84 -31.09 35.19
N ARG A 71 -27.08 -31.17 35.69
CA ARG A 71 -27.57 -32.23 36.59
C ARG A 71 -28.22 -33.39 35.83
N GLN A 72 -28.32 -33.32 34.51
CA GLN A 72 -28.83 -34.38 33.65
C GLN A 72 -27.70 -35.04 32.88
N VAL A 73 -27.61 -36.36 33.01
CA VAL A 73 -26.67 -37.21 32.28
C VAL A 73 -27.46 -38.02 31.27
N ILE A 74 -27.04 -37.99 30.01
CA ILE A 74 -27.67 -38.67 28.89
C ILE A 74 -26.79 -39.83 28.51
N PHE A 75 -27.33 -41.04 28.64
CA PHE A 75 -26.73 -42.27 28.16
C PHE A 75 -27.36 -42.66 26.85
N GLU A 76 -26.56 -42.97 25.85
CA GLU A 76 -27.02 -43.39 24.52
C GLU A 76 -26.61 -44.82 24.21
N LEU A 77 -27.55 -45.56 23.63
CA LEU A 77 -27.30 -46.85 23.01
C LEU A 77 -27.72 -46.79 21.55
N THR A 78 -26.76 -47.01 20.66
CA THR A 78 -27.01 -47.17 19.23
C THR A 78 -27.22 -48.65 18.92
N LEU A 79 -28.44 -48.99 18.49
CA LEU A 79 -28.76 -50.31 17.95
C LEU A 79 -28.52 -50.28 16.43
N PRO A 80 -27.50 -51.00 15.92
CA PRO A 80 -27.24 -51.09 14.49
C PRO A 80 -28.33 -51.89 13.75
N GLU A 81 -28.28 -51.90 12.42
CA GLU A 81 -29.29 -52.53 11.57
C GLU A 81 -29.39 -54.05 11.72
N ASN A 82 -28.30 -54.71 12.12
CA ASN A 82 -28.23 -56.16 12.32
C ASN A 82 -28.75 -56.63 13.70
N VAL A 83 -29.03 -55.70 14.62
CA VAL A 83 -29.55 -55.97 15.96
C VAL A 83 -31.01 -55.52 16.05
N GLY A 84 -31.93 -56.48 16.22
CA GLY A 84 -33.37 -56.22 16.26
C GLY A 84 -34.18 -57.51 16.38
N GLY A 85 -35.47 -57.44 16.07
CA GLY A 85 -36.43 -58.55 16.23
C GLY A 85 -37.11 -58.56 17.60
N PHE A 86 -37.13 -57.42 18.30
CA PHE A 86 -37.70 -57.32 19.64
C PHE A 86 -38.38 -55.96 19.89
N TRP A 87 -39.31 -55.98 20.84
CA TRP A 87 -39.93 -54.78 21.38
C TRP A 87 -39.06 -54.18 22.48
N ILE A 88 -39.08 -52.85 22.58
CA ILE A 88 -38.36 -52.10 23.61
C ILE A 88 -39.39 -51.38 24.45
N ARG A 89 -39.37 -51.67 25.75
CA ARG A 89 -40.31 -51.13 26.76
C ARG A 89 -39.62 -50.68 28.03
N GLU A 90 -38.44 -51.22 28.30
CA GLU A 90 -37.59 -50.83 29.42
C GLU A 90 -36.13 -50.67 28.96
N MET A 91 -35.41 -49.82 29.68
CA MET A 91 -33.99 -49.54 29.47
C MET A 91 -33.28 -49.63 30.81
N GLY A 92 -32.05 -50.16 30.80
CA GLY A 92 -31.24 -50.36 32.00
C GLY A 92 -29.80 -49.91 31.79
N ILE A 93 -29.23 -49.28 32.81
CA ILE A 93 -27.82 -48.90 32.84
C ILE A 93 -27.09 -49.78 33.86
N PHE A 94 -25.95 -50.33 33.49
CA PHE A 94 -25.18 -51.26 34.32
C PHE A 94 -23.73 -50.81 34.48
N ASP A 95 -23.19 -51.04 35.67
CA ASP A 95 -21.78 -50.85 35.95
C ASP A 95 -20.90 -51.99 35.38
N ASN A 96 -19.59 -51.89 35.58
CA ASN A 96 -18.64 -52.93 35.16
C ASN A 96 -18.80 -54.25 35.92
N ALA A 97 -19.44 -54.23 37.10
CA ALA A 97 -19.77 -55.43 37.88
C ALA A 97 -21.10 -56.08 37.43
N GLY A 98 -21.75 -55.53 36.39
CA GLY A 98 -23.01 -56.04 35.85
C GLY A 98 -24.22 -55.74 36.73
N ARG A 99 -24.12 -54.82 37.69
CA ARG A 99 -25.22 -54.44 38.59
C ARG A 99 -26.05 -53.31 37.98
N LEU A 100 -27.38 -53.40 38.11
CA LEU A 100 -28.29 -52.40 37.58
C LEU A 100 -28.20 -51.10 38.39
N VAL A 101 -27.76 -50.03 37.73
CA VAL A 101 -27.59 -48.69 38.30
C VAL A 101 -28.85 -47.85 38.11
N ALA A 102 -29.51 -47.97 36.96
CA ALA A 102 -30.73 -47.22 36.67
C ALA A 102 -31.67 -48.01 35.77
N ILE A 103 -32.96 -47.73 35.91
CA ILE A 103 -34.03 -48.30 35.09
C ILE A 103 -34.92 -47.18 34.56
N ALA A 104 -35.36 -47.30 33.31
CA ALA A 104 -36.30 -46.38 32.70
C ALA A 104 -37.34 -47.13 31.88
N ASN A 105 -38.52 -46.54 31.73
CA ASN A 105 -39.52 -47.00 30.78
C ASN A 105 -39.47 -46.15 29.51
N CYS A 106 -39.94 -46.72 28.42
CA CYS A 106 -40.07 -46.02 27.15
C CYS A 106 -41.38 -46.39 26.44
N PRO A 107 -41.81 -45.59 25.46
CA PRO A 107 -42.91 -45.98 24.58
C PRO A 107 -42.61 -47.31 23.88
N ASP A 108 -43.64 -48.11 23.66
CA ASP A 108 -43.56 -49.35 22.91
C ASP A 108 -42.93 -49.10 21.54
N THR A 109 -41.72 -49.60 21.35
CA THR A 109 -40.99 -49.40 20.10
C THR A 109 -40.49 -50.73 19.57
N TYR A 110 -40.89 -51.07 18.34
CA TYR A 110 -40.36 -52.25 17.66
C TYR A 110 -39.09 -51.88 16.90
N LYS A 111 -38.01 -52.63 17.17
CA LYS A 111 -36.76 -52.53 16.43
C LYS A 111 -36.67 -53.70 15.45
N PRO A 112 -36.94 -53.50 14.16
CA PRO A 112 -36.84 -54.59 13.19
C PRO A 112 -35.38 -55.03 13.00
N ARG A 113 -35.21 -56.28 12.58
CA ARG A 113 -33.93 -56.83 12.13
C ARG A 113 -33.84 -56.76 10.60
N LEU A 114 -32.62 -56.65 10.07
CA LEU A 114 -32.38 -56.59 8.62
C LEU A 114 -33.05 -57.73 7.83
N GLU A 115 -33.13 -58.94 8.40
CA GLU A 115 -33.80 -60.12 7.81
C GLU A 115 -35.31 -59.92 7.60
N GLU A 116 -35.94 -58.98 8.32
CA GLU A 116 -37.35 -58.61 8.16
C GLU A 116 -37.55 -57.58 7.04
N GLY A 117 -36.50 -57.29 6.25
CA GLY A 117 -36.53 -56.36 5.12
C GLY A 117 -36.37 -54.89 5.50
N SER A 118 -36.04 -54.58 6.76
CA SER A 118 -35.84 -53.20 7.24
C SER A 118 -34.58 -53.06 8.11
N GLY A 119 -33.50 -52.59 7.51
CA GLY A 119 -32.27 -52.20 8.19
C GLY A 119 -32.43 -50.83 8.86
N LYS A 120 -32.89 -50.80 10.11
CA LYS A 120 -33.07 -49.56 10.88
C LYS A 120 -31.90 -49.38 11.85
N ILE A 121 -31.24 -48.23 11.86
CA ILE A 121 -30.38 -47.82 12.98
C ILE A 121 -31.24 -47.02 13.96
N GLN A 122 -31.20 -47.36 15.25
CA GLN A 122 -31.99 -46.68 16.27
C GLN A 122 -31.12 -46.28 17.45
N VAL A 123 -31.13 -44.99 17.80
CA VAL A 123 -30.42 -44.45 18.96
C VAL A 123 -31.43 -44.26 20.11
N LEU A 124 -31.21 -44.98 21.20
CA LEU A 124 -31.99 -44.89 22.43
C LEU A 124 -31.28 -44.00 23.43
N ARG A 125 -32.04 -43.18 24.14
CA ARG A 125 -31.51 -42.20 25.10
C ARG A 125 -32.17 -42.39 26.46
N MET A 126 -31.36 -42.67 27.48
CA MET A 126 -31.80 -42.61 28.87
C MET A 126 -31.21 -41.36 29.52
N ILE A 127 -32.10 -40.49 30.01
CA ILE A 127 -31.71 -39.27 30.73
C ILE A 127 -31.84 -39.57 32.22
N LEU A 128 -30.76 -39.43 32.99
CA LEU A 128 -30.74 -39.58 34.44
C LEU A 128 -30.52 -38.23 35.12
N LEU A 129 -31.34 -37.95 36.13
CA LEU A 129 -31.14 -36.78 36.99
C LEU A 129 -30.26 -37.18 38.17
N VAL A 130 -29.11 -36.52 38.32
CA VAL A 130 -28.18 -36.73 39.44
C VAL A 130 -28.24 -35.56 40.42
N SER A 131 -28.03 -35.85 41.71
CA SER A 131 -28.17 -34.87 42.79
C SER A 131 -27.06 -33.80 42.80
N SER A 132 -25.88 -34.08 42.22
CA SER A 132 -24.79 -33.09 42.07
C SER A 132 -23.98 -33.35 40.80
N SER A 133 -23.49 -32.28 40.17
CA SER A 133 -22.66 -32.26 38.96
C SER A 133 -21.20 -32.71 39.20
N ASP A 134 -20.78 -32.80 40.46
CA ASP A 134 -19.39 -33.11 40.86
C ASP A 134 -19.12 -34.62 40.98
N ALA A 135 -20.18 -35.45 41.00
CA ALA A 135 -20.11 -36.90 41.18
C ALA A 135 -19.67 -37.69 39.93
N VAL A 136 -19.70 -37.06 38.76
CA VAL A 136 -19.90 -37.78 37.50
C VAL A 136 -18.74 -37.54 36.53
N THR A 137 -17.53 -37.91 36.93
CA THR A 137 -16.48 -38.18 35.93
C THR A 137 -16.75 -39.56 35.36
N LEU A 138 -17.62 -39.66 34.36
CA LEU A 138 -17.94 -40.91 33.66
C LEU A 138 -16.80 -41.20 32.68
N LYS A 139 -16.00 -42.22 32.97
CA LYS A 139 -14.99 -42.73 32.04
C LYS A 139 -15.68 -43.74 31.13
N VAL A 140 -15.95 -43.35 29.89
CA VAL A 140 -16.34 -44.29 28.84
C VAL A 140 -15.06 -44.93 28.29
N ASP A 141 -15.13 -46.21 27.92
CA ASP A 141 -14.06 -46.84 27.15
C ASP A 141 -14.19 -46.33 25.70
N ASP A 142 -13.31 -45.39 25.32
CA ASP A 142 -13.42 -44.58 24.09
C ASP A 142 -13.10 -45.36 22.80
N THR A 143 -13.04 -46.69 22.84
CA THR A 143 -12.66 -47.51 21.69
C THR A 143 -13.74 -47.60 20.60
N VAL A 144 -15.00 -47.24 20.88
CA VAL A 144 -16.11 -47.29 19.90
C VAL A 144 -17.10 -46.14 20.10
N ILE A 145 -16.63 -44.89 20.04
CA ILE A 145 -17.51 -43.73 19.89
C ILE A 145 -17.79 -43.54 18.39
N PHE A 146 -18.91 -44.10 17.91
CA PHE A 146 -19.41 -43.78 16.57
C PHE A 146 -19.94 -42.34 16.56
N VAL A 147 -19.18 -41.45 15.91
CA VAL A 147 -19.56 -40.11 15.43
C VAL A 147 -20.41 -39.33 16.45
N THR A 148 -19.73 -38.75 17.43
CA THR A 148 -20.29 -37.63 18.18
C THR A 148 -20.72 -36.54 17.19
N ARG A 149 -21.94 -36.01 17.38
CA ARG A 149 -22.52 -34.93 16.56
C ARG A 149 -21.62 -33.71 16.39
N GLY A 150 -20.56 -33.58 17.21
CA GLY A 150 -19.53 -32.56 17.08
C GLY A 150 -18.82 -32.58 15.74
N GLN A 151 -18.60 -33.76 15.12
CA GLN A 151 -17.92 -33.87 13.83
C GLN A 151 -18.66 -33.17 12.67
N PHE A 152 -19.94 -32.81 12.82
CA PHE A 152 -20.68 -32.00 11.82
C PHE A 152 -20.46 -30.49 11.95
N THR A 153 -19.72 -30.02 12.97
CA THR A 153 -19.45 -28.60 13.15
C THR A 153 -18.12 -28.23 12.47
N PRO A 154 -18.13 -27.43 11.39
CA PRO A 154 -16.90 -26.98 10.76
C PRO A 154 -16.15 -26.02 11.68
N LYS A 155 -14.84 -26.26 11.86
CA LYS A 155 -13.93 -25.36 12.55
C LYS A 155 -13.57 -24.17 11.67
N THR A 156 -13.16 -23.07 12.29
CA THR A 156 -12.61 -21.92 11.56
C THR A 156 -11.41 -22.34 10.73
N ILE A 157 -11.44 -22.01 9.44
CA ILE A 157 -10.32 -22.24 8.55
C ILE A 157 -9.33 -21.08 8.66
N THR A 158 -8.05 -21.42 8.80
CA THR A 158 -6.91 -20.51 8.89
C THR A 158 -5.85 -20.91 7.86
N ALA A 159 -4.82 -20.09 7.68
CA ALA A 159 -3.70 -20.40 6.78
C ALA A 159 -2.97 -21.72 7.11
N ASN A 160 -3.10 -22.21 8.34
CA ASN A 160 -2.45 -23.44 8.81
C ASN A 160 -3.45 -24.57 9.11
N SER A 161 -4.71 -24.43 8.69
CA SER A 161 -5.70 -25.49 8.89
C SER A 161 -5.28 -26.75 8.15
N ILE A 162 -5.40 -27.89 8.84
CA ILE A 162 -5.13 -29.22 8.29
C ILE A 162 -6.44 -30.00 8.13
N ASN A 163 -6.44 -31.02 7.28
CA ASN A 163 -7.54 -31.98 7.22
C ASN A 163 -7.59 -32.79 8.51
N GLY A 164 -8.72 -32.76 9.22
CA GLY A 164 -8.86 -33.51 10.47
C GLY A 164 -10.24 -33.39 11.09
N PHE A 165 -10.51 -34.23 12.08
CA PHE A 165 -11.75 -34.23 12.85
C PHE A 165 -11.49 -34.63 14.31
N ASP A 166 -12.31 -34.13 15.22
CA ASP A 166 -12.38 -34.54 16.62
C ASP A 166 -13.81 -34.33 17.18
N ASP A 167 -13.99 -34.55 18.48
CA ASP A 167 -15.28 -34.39 19.16
C ASP A 167 -15.85 -32.97 19.13
N THR A 168 -15.05 -31.97 18.73
CA THR A 168 -15.46 -30.57 18.66
C THR A 168 -15.78 -30.10 17.23
N GLY A 169 -15.36 -30.84 16.19
CA GLY A 169 -15.56 -30.42 14.80
C GLY A 169 -14.66 -31.09 13.77
N HIS A 170 -14.75 -30.60 12.52
CA HIS A 170 -13.84 -30.96 11.42
C HIS A 170 -13.19 -29.72 10.81
N SER A 171 -12.02 -29.88 10.19
CA SER A 171 -11.36 -28.83 9.41
C SER A 171 -10.84 -29.37 8.08
N HIS A 172 -10.72 -28.47 7.11
CA HIS A 172 -10.10 -28.74 5.82
C HIS A 172 -8.90 -27.82 5.61
N ALA A 173 -7.86 -28.35 4.97
CA ALA A 173 -6.75 -27.57 4.47
C ALA A 173 -7.17 -26.80 3.21
N ILE A 174 -6.61 -25.61 3.03
CA ILE A 174 -6.67 -24.86 1.78
C ILE A 174 -5.25 -24.76 1.25
N ASP A 175 -5.07 -25.10 -0.02
CA ASP A 175 -3.76 -25.05 -0.67
C ASP A 175 -3.23 -23.62 -0.75
N THR A 176 -1.91 -23.48 -0.60
CA THR A 176 -1.20 -22.24 -0.92
C THR A 176 -1.10 -22.07 -2.44
N ALA A 177 -1.28 -20.82 -2.88
CA ALA A 177 -1.13 -20.44 -4.28
C ALA A 177 0.32 -20.60 -4.73
N THR A 178 0.50 -21.01 -5.98
CA THR A 178 1.79 -21.01 -6.69
C THR A 178 1.56 -20.44 -8.09
N THR A 179 2.62 -20.30 -8.88
CA THR A 179 2.52 -19.85 -10.28
C THR A 179 1.73 -20.81 -11.19
N SER A 180 1.51 -22.07 -10.76
CA SER A 180 0.79 -23.10 -11.52
C SER A 180 -0.48 -23.62 -10.83
N ARG A 181 -0.66 -23.36 -9.53
CA ARG A 181 -1.80 -23.85 -8.73
C ARG A 181 -2.50 -22.70 -8.03
N LYS A 182 -3.83 -22.66 -8.14
CA LYS A 182 -4.68 -21.72 -7.39
C LYS A 182 -4.65 -22.03 -5.89
N GLY A 183 -4.73 -21.01 -5.05
CA GLY A 183 -4.73 -21.17 -3.60
C GLY A 183 -4.80 -19.83 -2.87
N ILE A 184 -4.51 -19.85 -1.56
CA ILE A 184 -4.37 -18.64 -0.74
C ILE A 184 -2.94 -18.07 -0.82
N THR A 185 -2.80 -16.75 -0.74
CA THR A 185 -1.52 -16.03 -0.72
C THR A 185 -1.53 -14.94 0.34
N GLN A 186 -0.35 -14.60 0.88
CA GLN A 186 -0.19 -13.51 1.84
C GLN A 186 0.21 -12.23 1.12
N LEU A 187 -0.45 -11.12 1.45
CA LEU A 187 -0.15 -9.82 0.88
C LEU A 187 1.06 -9.16 1.56
N THR A 188 1.88 -8.45 0.78
CA THR A 188 3.03 -7.67 1.27
C THR A 188 3.02 -6.22 0.74
N ASN A 189 3.50 -5.31 1.58
CA ASN A 189 3.77 -3.93 1.19
C ASN A 189 5.24 -3.69 0.77
N ASP A 190 6.10 -4.70 0.95
CA ASP A 190 7.51 -4.61 0.61
C ASP A 190 7.72 -4.79 -0.90
N THR A 191 8.47 -3.88 -1.51
CA THR A 191 8.74 -3.85 -2.95
C THR A 191 10.17 -4.28 -3.30
N GLY A 192 10.96 -4.72 -2.32
CA GLY A 192 12.35 -5.14 -2.50
C GLY A 192 12.60 -6.64 -2.35
N LEU A 193 11.56 -7.43 -2.09
CA LEU A 193 11.65 -8.87 -1.91
C LEU A 193 11.64 -9.62 -3.24
N ASP A 194 12.44 -10.68 -3.34
CA ASP A 194 12.39 -11.67 -4.42
C ASP A 194 11.59 -12.88 -3.94
N SER A 195 10.25 -12.73 -3.88
CA SER A 195 9.34 -13.74 -3.32
C SER A 195 8.31 -14.19 -4.34
N GLU A 196 8.17 -15.50 -4.52
CA GLU A 196 7.13 -16.11 -5.36
C GLU A 196 5.86 -16.51 -4.57
N VAL A 197 5.88 -16.36 -3.24
CA VAL A 197 4.79 -16.80 -2.35
C VAL A 197 3.93 -15.64 -1.81
N LEU A 198 4.44 -14.40 -1.91
CA LEU A 198 3.75 -13.19 -1.47
C LEU A 198 3.15 -12.43 -2.64
N ALA A 199 1.96 -11.84 -2.44
CA ALA A 199 1.29 -11.00 -3.42
C ALA A 199 1.41 -9.51 -3.07
N LEU A 200 1.58 -8.66 -4.10
CA LEU A 200 1.73 -7.21 -3.91
C LEU A 200 0.39 -6.57 -3.52
N THR A 201 0.40 -5.66 -2.53
CA THR A 201 -0.79 -4.84 -2.23
C THR A 201 -0.96 -3.68 -3.22
N ALA A 202 -2.18 -3.16 -3.31
CA ALA A 202 -2.45 -1.92 -4.03
C ALA A 202 -1.64 -0.71 -3.51
N LYS A 203 -1.33 -0.69 -2.20
CA LYS A 203 -0.50 0.36 -1.59
C LYS A 203 0.92 0.31 -2.12
N ALA A 204 1.54 -0.87 -2.14
CA ALA A 204 2.87 -1.06 -2.70
C ALA A 204 2.90 -0.77 -4.21
N GLY A 205 1.90 -1.25 -4.96
CA GLY A 205 1.73 -0.93 -6.38
C GLY A 205 1.64 0.57 -6.64
N LYS A 206 0.93 1.33 -5.80
CA LYS A 206 0.88 2.80 -5.88
C LYS A 206 2.25 3.44 -5.64
N SER A 207 3.01 2.98 -4.65
CA SER A 207 4.37 3.49 -4.37
C SER A 207 5.34 3.25 -5.54
N ILE A 208 5.27 2.08 -6.18
CA ILE A 208 6.03 1.79 -7.39
C ILE A 208 5.62 2.74 -8.51
N ALA A 209 4.32 2.89 -8.77
CA ALA A 209 3.81 3.77 -9.82
C ALA A 209 4.24 5.24 -9.62
N GLN A 210 4.23 5.74 -8.38
CA GLN A 210 4.73 7.07 -8.04
C GLN A 210 6.24 7.22 -8.30
N SER A 211 7.03 6.20 -7.94
CA SER A 211 8.47 6.20 -8.17
C SER A 211 8.80 6.20 -9.66
N VAL A 212 8.07 5.42 -10.47
CA VAL A 212 8.18 5.40 -11.94
C VAL A 212 7.81 6.76 -12.53
N ALA A 213 6.72 7.39 -12.08
CA ALA A 213 6.32 8.71 -12.53
C ALA A 213 7.40 9.77 -12.23
N GLN A 214 8.01 9.72 -11.05
CA GLN A 214 9.10 10.63 -10.68
C GLN A 214 10.36 10.42 -11.53
N LEU A 215 10.73 9.16 -11.82
CA LEU A 215 11.84 8.83 -12.71
C LEU A 215 11.62 9.39 -14.11
N GLN A 216 10.39 9.32 -14.65
CA GLN A 216 10.06 9.88 -15.96
C GLN A 216 10.25 11.40 -15.98
N VAL A 217 9.77 12.12 -14.95
CA VAL A 217 9.95 13.58 -14.82
C VAL A 217 11.43 13.94 -14.73
N ASN A 218 12.20 13.24 -13.88
CA ASN A 218 13.62 13.48 -13.72
C ASN A 218 14.39 13.26 -15.04
N THR A 219 14.03 12.20 -15.78
CA THR A 219 14.63 11.89 -17.08
C THR A 219 14.32 12.97 -18.11
N ASN A 220 13.06 13.41 -18.21
CA ASN A 220 12.67 14.49 -19.12
C ASN A 220 13.37 15.80 -18.78
N ASN A 221 13.47 16.16 -17.51
CA ASN A 221 14.20 17.36 -17.06
C ASN A 221 15.70 17.28 -17.37
N ALA A 222 16.31 16.10 -17.23
CA ALA A 222 17.72 15.89 -17.57
C ALA A 222 17.97 15.97 -19.09
N LEU A 223 17.03 15.49 -19.90
CA LEU A 223 17.09 15.59 -21.36
C LEU A 223 16.89 17.03 -21.83
N ASN A 224 15.90 17.74 -21.30
CA ASN A 224 15.62 19.14 -21.67
C ASN A 224 16.74 20.12 -21.29
N GLN A 225 17.59 19.78 -20.32
CA GLN A 225 18.76 20.59 -19.97
C GLN A 225 19.97 20.35 -20.89
N LYS A 226 19.96 19.31 -21.73
CA LYS A 226 21.04 19.04 -22.67
C LYS A 226 20.65 19.52 -24.06
N VAL A 227 21.45 20.44 -24.61
CA VAL A 227 21.44 20.69 -26.06
C VAL A 227 21.89 19.40 -26.75
N ASN A 228 21.13 18.90 -27.73
CA ASN A 228 21.58 17.74 -28.48
C ASN A 228 22.84 18.09 -29.26
N LYS A 229 23.81 17.17 -29.32
CA LYS A 229 25.05 17.42 -30.05
C LYS A 229 24.82 17.73 -31.53
N THR A 230 23.72 17.23 -32.11
CA THR A 230 23.27 17.52 -33.48
C THR A 230 22.79 18.96 -33.67
N ASP A 231 22.35 19.62 -32.61
CA ASP A 231 21.84 20.98 -32.63
C ASP A 231 22.96 22.00 -32.42
N ILE A 232 24.22 21.55 -32.24
CA ILE A 232 25.39 22.41 -32.09
C ILE A 232 26.07 22.58 -33.46
N SER A 233 26.16 23.83 -33.93
CA SER A 233 26.74 24.16 -35.24
C SER A 233 28.07 24.90 -35.12
N ASN A 234 29.03 24.54 -35.98
CA ASN A 234 30.30 25.25 -36.14
C ASN A 234 30.22 26.44 -37.14
N ALA A 235 29.08 26.64 -37.80
CA ALA A 235 28.90 27.71 -38.77
C ALA A 235 28.75 29.07 -38.07
N VAL A 236 29.40 30.11 -38.62
CA VAL A 236 29.37 31.49 -38.10
C VAL A 236 28.35 32.41 -38.81
N ASN A 237 27.61 31.86 -39.76
CA ASN A 237 26.63 32.57 -40.59
C ASN A 237 25.30 31.81 -40.71
N SER A 238 25.05 30.86 -39.81
CA SER A 238 23.82 30.08 -39.82
C SER A 238 22.59 30.96 -39.53
N THR A 239 21.54 30.80 -40.31
CA THR A 239 20.21 31.42 -40.07
C THR A 239 19.23 30.47 -39.39
N SER A 240 19.68 29.27 -39.00
CA SER A 240 18.85 28.28 -38.32
C SER A 240 18.38 28.78 -36.96
N GLN A 241 17.08 28.66 -36.69
CA GLN A 241 16.47 29.00 -35.39
C GLN A 241 16.48 27.84 -34.40
N THR A 242 16.91 26.65 -34.82
CA THR A 242 16.85 25.42 -34.01
C THR A 242 18.22 24.92 -33.56
N THR A 243 19.31 25.55 -34.02
CA THR A 243 20.68 25.17 -33.66
C THR A 243 21.35 26.27 -32.84
N VAL A 244 22.22 25.89 -31.91
CA VAL A 244 23.07 26.82 -31.15
C VAL A 244 24.49 26.85 -31.69
N ALA A 245 25.18 27.98 -31.54
CA ALA A 245 26.57 28.11 -31.94
C ALA A 245 27.50 27.33 -30.99
N SER A 246 28.45 26.61 -31.56
CA SER A 246 29.51 25.96 -30.79
C SER A 246 30.53 26.99 -30.27
N SER A 247 31.31 26.61 -29.25
CA SER A 247 32.46 27.42 -28.81
C SER A 247 33.45 27.69 -29.94
N GLN A 248 33.61 26.75 -30.88
CA GLN A 248 34.43 26.93 -32.08
C GLN A 248 33.84 28.00 -33.01
N ALA A 249 32.52 27.98 -33.27
CA ALA A 249 31.87 29.01 -34.07
C ALA A 249 32.03 30.39 -33.44
N VAL A 250 31.78 30.50 -32.13
CA VAL A 250 31.94 31.76 -31.39
C VAL A 250 33.39 32.24 -31.45
N LYS A 251 34.37 31.35 -31.28
CA LYS A 251 35.79 31.70 -31.40
C LYS A 251 36.14 32.19 -32.81
N THR A 252 35.72 31.49 -33.84
CA THR A 252 35.95 31.88 -35.23
C THR A 252 35.33 33.25 -35.55
N ALA A 253 34.10 33.51 -35.07
CA ALA A 253 33.45 34.81 -35.24
C ALA A 253 34.18 35.93 -34.49
N TYR A 254 34.63 35.67 -33.27
CA TYR A 254 35.43 36.60 -32.48
C TYR A 254 36.75 36.95 -33.18
N ASP A 255 37.50 35.95 -33.63
CA ASP A 255 38.78 36.14 -34.33
C ASP A 255 38.59 36.95 -35.63
N LEU A 256 37.53 36.65 -36.38
CA LEU A 256 37.18 37.41 -37.58
C LEU A 256 36.84 38.87 -37.25
N ALA A 257 36.02 39.12 -36.23
CA ALA A 257 35.69 40.48 -35.80
C ALA A 257 36.93 41.25 -35.34
N ASN A 258 37.81 40.61 -34.56
CA ASN A 258 39.05 41.21 -34.09
C ASN A 258 40.03 41.50 -35.24
N SER A 259 40.08 40.64 -36.27
CA SER A 259 40.90 40.86 -37.47
C SER A 259 40.37 41.98 -38.38
N LYS A 260 39.05 42.18 -38.45
CA LYS A 260 38.40 43.22 -39.27
C LYS A 260 38.32 44.56 -38.57
N TYR A 261 38.38 44.59 -37.24
CA TYR A 261 38.54 45.82 -36.47
C TYR A 261 39.99 46.31 -36.60
N THR A 262 40.33 46.84 -37.77
CA THR A 262 41.54 47.63 -37.97
C THR A 262 41.17 49.10 -37.77
N ALA A 263 41.27 49.60 -36.55
CA ALA A 263 41.28 51.04 -36.33
C ALA A 263 42.48 51.61 -37.10
N GLN A 264 42.21 52.20 -38.27
CA GLN A 264 43.22 52.86 -39.09
C GLN A 264 43.25 54.33 -38.69
N ASP A 265 44.43 54.88 -38.44
CA ASP A 265 44.59 56.31 -38.22
C ASP A 265 44.28 57.07 -39.52
N ALA A 266 43.59 58.20 -39.38
CA ALA A 266 43.32 59.08 -40.50
C ALA A 266 44.59 59.83 -40.92
N SER A 267 44.69 60.09 -42.21
CA SER A 267 45.70 60.98 -42.78
C SER A 267 45.04 61.91 -43.82
N PRO A 268 45.75 62.93 -44.33
CA PRO A 268 45.22 63.80 -45.39
C PRO A 268 44.76 63.05 -46.66
N THR A 269 45.22 61.81 -46.88
CA THR A 269 44.86 60.98 -48.03
C THR A 269 44.10 59.70 -47.66
N GLN A 270 43.82 59.47 -46.37
CA GLN A 270 43.20 58.24 -45.89
C GLN A 270 42.15 58.53 -44.81
N LYS A 271 40.94 58.00 -45.00
CA LYS A 271 39.88 58.06 -43.98
C LYS A 271 40.24 57.12 -42.82
N GLY A 272 40.04 57.59 -41.59
CA GLY A 272 40.35 56.83 -40.38
C GLY A 272 39.86 57.52 -39.11
N LEU A 273 40.36 57.08 -37.95
CA LEU A 273 40.16 57.76 -36.67
C LEU A 273 41.15 58.93 -36.54
N VAL A 274 40.69 60.08 -36.03
CA VAL A 274 41.53 61.29 -35.86
C VAL A 274 41.64 61.60 -34.37
N GLN A 275 42.85 61.81 -33.86
CA GLN A 275 43.04 62.34 -32.51
C GLN A 275 42.79 63.86 -32.50
N LEU A 276 42.12 64.36 -31.45
CA LEU A 276 41.89 65.80 -31.30
C LEU A 276 43.10 66.48 -30.63
N ALA A 277 43.63 67.53 -31.27
CA ALA A 277 44.67 68.39 -30.73
C ALA A 277 44.07 69.49 -29.84
N ASN A 278 44.46 69.48 -28.56
CA ASN A 278 44.09 70.52 -27.59
C ASN A 278 45.20 71.56 -27.37
N ASN A 279 45.88 71.97 -28.46
CA ASN A 279 46.82 73.08 -28.48
C ASN A 279 46.82 73.73 -29.87
N LEU A 280 47.49 74.89 -30.01
CA LEU A 280 47.60 75.65 -31.26
C LEU A 280 49.03 75.70 -31.83
N THR A 281 49.92 74.85 -31.32
CA THR A 281 51.34 74.86 -31.67
C THR A 281 51.77 73.65 -32.48
N THR A 282 50.93 72.62 -32.55
CA THR A 282 51.18 71.41 -33.35
C THR A 282 50.87 71.65 -34.82
N ASP A 283 51.72 71.14 -35.69
CA ASP A 283 51.53 71.06 -37.15
C ASP A 283 51.24 69.63 -37.63
N ASP A 284 51.09 68.69 -36.70
CA ASP A 284 50.75 67.29 -36.95
C ASP A 284 49.46 67.14 -37.77
N ALA A 285 49.64 66.79 -39.03
CA ALA A 285 48.57 66.63 -40.02
C ALA A 285 47.63 65.45 -39.74
N THR A 286 47.92 64.61 -38.74
CA THR A 286 47.07 63.49 -38.31
C THR A 286 46.10 63.85 -37.19
N LYS A 287 46.13 65.09 -36.71
CA LYS A 287 45.27 65.57 -35.62
C LYS A 287 44.31 66.65 -36.08
N ALA A 288 43.07 66.61 -35.58
CA ALA A 288 42.07 67.65 -35.82
C ALA A 288 42.04 68.66 -34.67
N LEU A 289 41.75 69.92 -34.99
CA LEU A 289 41.62 70.98 -33.99
C LEU A 289 40.42 70.70 -33.05
N THR A 290 40.64 70.77 -31.74
CA THR A 290 39.53 70.74 -30.77
C THR A 290 38.67 72.00 -30.85
N ALA A 291 37.38 71.88 -30.52
CA ALA A 291 36.47 73.02 -30.45
C ALA A 291 36.97 74.14 -29.50
N ALA A 292 37.60 73.77 -28.39
CA ALA A 292 38.20 74.72 -27.45
C ALA A 292 39.29 75.58 -28.11
N GLN A 293 40.18 74.96 -28.90
CA GLN A 293 41.24 75.68 -29.60
C GLN A 293 40.71 76.43 -30.83
N GLY A 294 39.67 75.92 -31.50
CA GLY A 294 38.93 76.66 -32.53
C GLY A 294 38.32 77.95 -32.01
N LYS A 295 37.71 77.91 -30.82
CA LYS A 295 37.26 79.13 -30.14
C LYS A 295 38.44 80.05 -29.80
N ALA A 296 39.53 79.53 -29.27
CA ALA A 296 40.71 80.34 -28.95
C ALA A 296 41.32 81.03 -30.19
N LEU A 297 41.33 80.38 -31.36
CA LEU A 297 41.72 81.01 -32.62
C LEU A 297 40.73 82.09 -33.04
N LYS A 298 39.42 81.81 -32.96
CA LYS A 298 38.39 82.79 -33.30
C LYS A 298 38.52 84.05 -32.45
N ASP A 299 38.65 83.89 -31.13
CA ASP A 299 38.80 85.02 -30.21
C ASP A 299 40.07 85.85 -30.53
N LYS A 300 41.17 85.20 -30.94
CA LYS A 300 42.39 85.89 -31.41
C LYS A 300 42.17 86.65 -32.72
N ILE A 301 41.46 86.06 -33.69
CA ILE A 301 41.16 86.69 -34.99
C ILE A 301 40.21 87.89 -34.80
N ASP A 302 39.13 87.73 -34.04
CA ASP A 302 38.20 88.81 -33.72
C ASP A 302 38.93 89.99 -33.04
N GLY A 303 39.92 89.68 -32.18
CA GLY A 303 40.77 90.69 -31.54
C GLY A 303 41.69 91.46 -32.50
N LEU A 304 42.01 90.91 -33.68
CA LEU A 304 42.78 91.61 -34.71
C LEU A 304 41.90 92.58 -35.53
N GLU A 305 40.63 92.25 -35.77
CA GLU A 305 39.74 93.06 -36.62
C GLU A 305 39.20 94.33 -35.94
N ILE A 306 39.27 94.44 -34.61
CA ILE A 306 38.75 95.63 -33.88
C ILE A 306 39.80 96.20 -32.90
N GLY A 307 41.08 96.08 -33.27
CA GLY A 307 42.21 96.33 -32.36
C GLY A 307 43.33 97.24 -32.87
N GLY A 308 43.04 98.23 -33.70
CA GLY A 308 43.87 99.45 -33.83
C GLY A 308 45.29 99.32 -34.43
N ARG A 309 45.47 99.99 -35.57
CA ARG A 309 46.73 100.22 -36.31
C ARG A 309 47.17 99.06 -37.20
N ASN A 310 46.61 99.04 -38.42
CA ASN A 310 47.25 98.47 -39.59
C ASN A 310 48.53 99.27 -39.88
N LEU A 311 49.59 99.03 -39.10
CA LEU A 311 50.93 99.57 -39.33
C LEU A 311 51.49 98.79 -40.51
N ILE A 312 51.16 99.22 -41.73
CA ILE A 312 51.88 98.84 -42.94
C ILE A 312 53.32 99.34 -42.74
N LYS A 313 54.17 98.50 -42.14
CA LYS A 313 55.53 98.87 -41.69
C LYS A 313 56.53 99.11 -42.83
N ASN A 314 56.10 99.27 -44.09
CA ASN A 314 57.02 99.48 -45.22
C ASN A 314 56.44 100.20 -46.45
N SER A 315 55.37 100.99 -46.32
CA SER A 315 54.88 101.81 -47.44
C SER A 315 55.45 103.24 -47.35
N ARG A 316 56.63 103.44 -47.94
CA ARG A 316 57.20 104.76 -48.24
C ARG A 316 56.71 105.15 -49.63
N LEU A 317 55.76 106.08 -49.73
CA LEU A 317 55.30 106.62 -51.01
C LEU A 317 56.43 107.45 -51.63
N LEU A 318 57.11 106.86 -52.62
CA LEU A 318 58.13 107.53 -53.42
C LEU A 318 57.43 108.08 -54.66
N ASN A 319 57.47 109.41 -54.81
CA ASN A 319 56.92 110.24 -55.90
C ASN A 319 55.44 110.64 -55.81
N GLY A 320 55.15 111.58 -54.91
CA GLY A 320 54.64 112.90 -55.31
C GLY A 320 53.34 113.03 -56.11
N THR A 321 52.52 112.00 -56.22
CA THR A 321 51.15 112.11 -56.78
C THR A 321 50.14 112.17 -55.63
N ASN A 322 49.50 113.33 -55.49
CA ASN A 322 48.49 113.63 -54.47
C ASN A 322 47.11 113.00 -54.76
N HIS A 323 47.06 111.76 -55.27
CA HIS A 323 45.80 111.05 -55.53
C HIS A 323 45.86 109.62 -55.00
N TRP A 324 45.11 109.36 -53.93
CA TRP A 324 44.60 108.03 -53.61
C TRP A 324 43.17 107.96 -54.11
N THR A 325 42.94 107.27 -55.22
CA THR A 325 41.60 106.90 -55.66
C THR A 325 41.10 105.78 -54.74
N VAL A 326 40.42 106.15 -53.65
CA VAL A 326 39.64 105.18 -52.86
C VAL A 326 38.36 104.90 -53.64
N ILE A 327 38.38 103.79 -54.38
CA ILE A 327 37.23 103.22 -55.08
C ILE A 327 36.32 102.58 -54.03
N GLY A 328 35.23 103.27 -53.69
CA GLY A 328 34.07 102.70 -53.00
C GLY A 328 34.20 102.52 -51.48
N GLY A 329 33.74 103.51 -50.72
CA GLY A 329 33.48 103.39 -49.28
C GLY A 329 33.54 104.74 -48.58
N GLN A 330 32.41 105.18 -48.02
CA GLN A 330 32.18 106.54 -47.48
C GLN A 330 33.19 106.96 -46.39
N ASP A 331 33.71 108.18 -46.52
CA ASP A 331 34.49 108.89 -45.50
C ASP A 331 33.57 109.74 -44.63
N LEU A 332 33.71 109.61 -43.31
CA LEU A 332 33.00 110.38 -42.30
C LEU A 332 33.69 111.72 -42.11
N ARG A 333 33.13 112.82 -42.62
CA ARG A 333 33.43 114.17 -42.13
C ARG A 333 32.41 115.22 -42.62
N ASN A 334 31.45 115.53 -41.74
CA ASN A 334 30.69 116.77 -41.80
C ASN A 334 31.63 117.95 -41.55
N GLY A 335 31.53 118.98 -42.40
CA GLY A 335 32.45 120.11 -42.48
C GLY A 335 32.21 121.25 -41.48
N ILE A 336 32.93 122.34 -41.74
CA ILE A 336 32.75 123.78 -41.37
C ILE A 336 34.09 124.45 -41.80
N ALA A 337 34.18 125.61 -42.46
CA ALA A 337 33.39 126.85 -42.40
C ALA A 337 33.32 127.53 -43.81
N VAL A 338 32.21 128.19 -44.16
CA VAL A 338 32.01 129.67 -44.18
C VAL A 338 32.81 130.42 -45.26
N LEU A 339 32.04 131.14 -46.10
CA LEU A 339 32.33 132.26 -47.05
C LEU A 339 33.68 132.32 -47.78
#